data_AF-A0A3V2XMQ0-F1
#
_entry.id   AF-A0A3V2XMQ0-F1
#
_cell.length_a   1.000
_cell.length_b   1.000
_cell.length_c   1.000
_cell.angle_alpha   90.00
_cell.angle_beta   90.00
_cell.angle_gamma   90.00
#
_symmetry.space_group_name_H-M   'P 1'
#
loop_
_entity.id
_entity.type
_entity.pdbx_description
1 polymer ?
#
loop_
_entity_poly.entity_id
_entity_poly.type
_entity_poly.pdbx_seq_one_letter_code
_entity_poly.pdbx_strand_id
1 'polypeptide(L)'
;MKKRLLSALLLATSGVALAAPQVITVSRFEVGKDKWAFNREEIMLTCRPGQALYAINPSTLVQYPLNDIAEQQVAEGKTRAQPIAVIQIDNPAKPGEKMSLAPFIERAETLCELSK
;
A
#
# COMPACT_ATOMS: atom_id res chain seq x y z
N MET A 1 -46.47 2.43 -21.22
CA MET A 1 -45.73 1.33 -20.56
C MET A 1 -44.28 1.18 -21.07
N LYS A 2 -44.00 1.28 -22.39
CA LYS A 2 -42.63 1.18 -22.97
C LYS A 2 -41.59 2.20 -22.45
N LYS A 3 -41.99 3.44 -22.16
CA LYS A 3 -41.05 4.49 -21.68
C LYS A 3 -40.55 4.28 -20.25
N ARG A 4 -41.33 3.57 -19.40
CA ARG A 4 -40.94 3.31 -18.00
C ARG A 4 -40.00 2.10 -17.86
N LEU A 5 -40.00 1.20 -18.85
CA LEU A 5 -39.08 0.07 -18.93
C LEU A 5 -37.65 0.52 -19.25
N LEU A 6 -37.48 1.52 -20.12
CA LEU A 6 -36.14 2.10 -20.39
C LEU A 6 -35.55 2.79 -19.16
N SER A 7 -36.36 3.56 -18.42
CA SER A 7 -35.88 4.21 -17.20
C SER A 7 -35.48 3.21 -16.12
N ALA A 8 -36.21 2.09 -15.97
CA ALA A 8 -35.84 1.03 -15.04
C ALA A 8 -34.53 0.30 -15.43
N LEU A 9 -34.24 0.19 -16.73
CA LEU A 9 -33.01 -0.44 -17.23
C LEU A 9 -31.77 0.44 -17.01
N LEU A 10 -31.91 1.76 -17.08
CA LEU A 10 -30.79 2.71 -16.90
C LEU A 10 -30.28 2.76 -15.45
N LEU A 11 -31.16 2.62 -14.46
CA LEU A 11 -30.79 2.65 -13.04
C LEU A 11 -30.01 1.41 -12.56
N ALA A 12 -30.06 0.29 -13.29
CA ALA A 12 -29.34 -0.94 -12.95
C ALA A 12 -27.83 -0.88 -13.23
N THR A 13 -27.33 0.19 -13.87
CA THR A 13 -25.91 0.36 -14.24
C THR A 13 -25.16 1.32 -13.32
N SER A 14 -25.72 1.64 -12.15
CA SER A 14 -25.04 2.39 -11.10
C SER A 14 -23.93 1.53 -10.53
N GLY A 15 -22.81 1.46 -11.25
CA GLY A 15 -21.68 0.60 -10.96
C GLY A 15 -21.15 0.87 -9.55
N VAL A 16 -20.80 -0.21 -8.85
CA VAL A 16 -19.96 -0.12 -7.68
C VAL A 16 -18.68 0.63 -8.09
N ALA A 17 -18.52 1.85 -7.60
CA ALA A 17 -17.26 2.56 -7.72
C ALA A 17 -16.26 1.79 -6.84
N LEU A 18 -15.59 0.81 -7.44
CA LEU A 18 -14.43 0.17 -6.85
C LEU A 18 -13.43 1.29 -6.62
N ALA A 19 -13.28 1.73 -5.37
CA ALA A 19 -12.27 2.69 -5.00
C ALA A 19 -10.93 2.13 -5.51
N ALA A 20 -10.25 2.90 -6.36
CA ALA A 20 -8.89 2.55 -6.75
C ALA A 20 -8.07 2.37 -5.47
N PRO A 21 -7.16 1.38 -5.39
CA PRO A 21 -6.31 1.21 -4.23
C PRO A 21 -5.70 2.56 -3.88
N GLN A 22 -5.98 3.06 -2.67
CA GLN A 22 -5.44 4.34 -2.27
C GLN A 22 -3.94 4.21 -2.19
N VAL A 23 -3.25 5.16 -2.82
CA VAL A 23 -1.80 5.24 -2.82
C VAL A 23 -1.42 6.62 -2.35
N ILE A 24 -0.57 6.69 -1.33
CA ILE A 24 -0.02 7.95 -0.82
C ILE A 24 1.49 7.92 -1.00
N THR A 25 2.09 9.06 -1.30
CA THR A 25 3.54 9.22 -1.21
C THR A 25 3.88 9.70 0.19
N VAL A 26 4.91 9.12 0.78
CA VAL A 26 5.51 9.60 2.03
C VAL A 26 6.99 9.85 1.79
N SER A 27 7.49 10.96 2.31
CA SER A 27 8.88 11.35 2.20
C SER A 27 9.62 11.29 3.53
N ARG A 28 10.94 11.12 3.45
CA ARG A 28 11.85 11.24 4.59
C ARG A 28 11.77 12.61 5.25
N PHE A 29 11.54 13.66 4.45
CA PHE A 29 11.40 15.01 4.93
C PHE A 29 10.17 15.16 5.84
N GLU A 30 9.01 14.64 5.42
CA GLU A 30 7.76 14.70 6.21
C GLU A 30 7.80 13.82 7.47
N VAL A 31 8.42 12.64 7.39
CA VAL A 31 8.45 11.67 8.50
C VAL A 31 9.55 12.00 9.53
N GLY A 32 10.64 12.62 9.07
CA GLY A 32 11.84 12.87 9.85
C GLY A 32 12.84 11.72 9.77
N LYS A 33 14.12 12.08 9.70
CA LYS A 33 15.25 11.14 9.53
C LYS A 33 15.28 10.03 10.58
N ASP A 34 14.96 10.34 11.83
CA ASP A 34 15.06 9.40 12.96
C ASP A 34 13.95 8.34 12.98
N LYS A 35 12.92 8.51 12.15
CA LYS A 35 11.81 7.56 12.00
C LYS A 35 11.77 6.93 10.61
N TRP A 36 12.71 7.32 9.74
CA TRP A 36 12.72 6.89 8.35
C TRP A 36 13.39 5.53 8.19
N ALA A 37 12.70 4.57 7.57
CA ALA A 37 13.15 3.18 7.53
C ALA A 37 13.77 2.74 6.20
N PHE A 38 13.81 3.61 5.18
CA PHE A 38 14.15 3.20 3.81
C PHE A 38 15.44 3.84 3.29
N ASN A 39 16.14 3.13 2.39
CA ASN A 39 17.30 3.65 1.66
C ASN A 39 16.92 4.55 0.46
N ARG A 40 15.69 5.04 0.45
CA ARG A 40 15.12 5.97 -0.54
C ARG A 40 14.66 7.22 0.18
N GLU A 41 14.56 8.33 -0.52
CA GLU A 41 14.05 9.58 0.07
C GLU A 41 12.51 9.61 0.12
N GLU A 42 11.84 8.83 -0.73
CA GLU A 42 10.38 8.72 -0.79
C GLU A 42 9.96 7.28 -1.11
N ILE A 43 8.78 6.91 -0.63
CA ILE A 43 8.08 5.68 -1.03
C ILE A 43 6.59 5.97 -1.23
N MET A 44 5.93 5.16 -2.05
CA MET A 44 4.47 5.12 -2.13
C MET A 44 3.95 4.00 -1.23
N LEU A 45 2.91 4.24 -0.44
CA LEU A 45 2.24 3.26 0.41
C LEU A 45 0.86 2.95 -0.17
N THR A 46 0.46 1.69 -0.12
CA THR A 46 -0.88 1.28 -0.55
C THR A 46 -1.41 0.12 0.27
N CYS A 47 -2.74 0.06 0.36
CA CYS A 47 -3.47 -1.11 0.83
C CYS A 47 -4.19 -1.78 -0.35
N ARG A 48 -3.99 -3.09 -0.49
CA ARG A 48 -4.61 -3.94 -1.50
C ARG A 48 -5.71 -4.82 -0.90
N PRO A 49 -6.58 -5.44 -1.73
CA PRO A 49 -7.59 -6.37 -1.26
C PRO A 49 -7.03 -7.42 -0.28
N GLY A 50 -7.82 -7.68 0.77
CA GLY A 50 -7.41 -8.56 1.87
C GLY A 50 -6.53 -7.90 2.93
N GLN A 51 -6.40 -6.56 2.93
CA GLN A 51 -5.54 -5.81 3.85
C GLN A 51 -4.04 -6.10 3.63
N ALA A 52 -3.66 -6.35 2.38
CA ALA A 52 -2.26 -6.55 2.02
C ALA A 52 -1.57 -5.21 1.81
N LEU A 53 -0.54 -4.94 2.62
CA LEU A 53 0.14 -3.65 2.68
C LEU A 53 1.43 -3.67 1.86
N TYR A 54 1.66 -2.65 1.05
CA TYR A 54 2.87 -2.55 0.23
C TYR A 54 3.49 -1.16 0.29
N ALA A 55 4.82 -1.13 0.34
CA ALA A 55 5.62 0.00 -0.09
C ALA A 55 5.97 -0.17 -1.57
N ILE A 56 6.05 0.92 -2.31
CA ILE A 56 6.34 0.96 -3.75
C ILE A 56 7.40 2.01 -4.00
N ASN A 57 8.43 1.67 -4.76
CA ASN A 57 9.40 2.64 -5.25
C ASN A 57 8.75 3.47 -6.37
N PRO A 58 8.61 4.81 -6.22
CA PRO A 58 7.87 5.64 -7.17
C PRO A 58 8.49 5.69 -8.57
N SER A 59 9.81 5.50 -8.70
CA SER A 59 10.52 5.57 -9.98
C SER A 59 10.53 4.27 -10.76
N THR A 60 10.42 3.12 -10.09
CA THR A 60 10.57 1.78 -10.70
C THR A 60 9.33 0.93 -10.60
N LEU A 61 8.37 1.32 -9.75
CA LEU A 61 7.15 0.58 -9.42
C LEU A 61 7.42 -0.80 -8.78
N VAL A 62 8.66 -1.08 -8.37
CA VAL A 62 8.97 -2.27 -7.56
C VAL A 62 8.24 -2.16 -6.24
N GLN A 63 7.62 -3.26 -5.84
CA GLN A 63 6.82 -3.36 -4.64
C GLN A 63 7.55 -4.16 -3.57
N TYR A 64 7.24 -3.85 -2.31
CA TYR A 64 7.81 -4.49 -1.14
C TYR A 64 6.67 -4.76 -0.13
N PRO A 65 6.43 -6.02 0.26
CA PRO A 65 5.37 -6.35 1.21
C PRO A 65 5.72 -5.78 2.59
N LEU A 66 4.71 -5.27 3.30
CA LEU A 66 4.86 -4.68 4.64
C LEU A 66 4.20 -5.52 5.75
N ASN A 67 3.44 -6.55 5.41
CA ASN A 67 2.80 -7.47 6.35
C ASN A 67 2.70 -8.89 5.79
N ASP A 68 2.40 -9.85 6.68
CA ASP A 68 2.31 -11.27 6.35
C ASP A 68 1.33 -11.59 5.22
N ILE A 69 0.23 -10.83 5.13
CA ILE A 69 -0.77 -11.00 4.06
C ILE A 69 -0.17 -10.65 2.70
N ALA A 70 0.58 -9.54 2.62
CA ALA A 70 1.27 -9.16 1.40
C ALA A 70 2.37 -10.18 1.05
N GLU A 71 3.12 -10.69 2.03
CA GLU A 71 4.09 -11.75 1.80
C GLU A 71 3.45 -13.03 1.26
N GLN A 72 2.32 -13.44 1.84
CA GLN A 72 1.56 -14.60 1.37
C GLN A 72 1.07 -14.39 -0.07
N GLN A 73 0.57 -13.21 -0.43
CA GLN A 73 0.16 -12.91 -1.80
C GLN A 73 1.33 -13.00 -2.80
N VAL A 74 2.54 -12.66 -2.37
CA VAL A 74 3.75 -12.82 -3.20
C VAL A 74 4.10 -14.29 -3.35
N ALA A 75 4.08 -15.06 -2.25
CA ALA A 75 4.34 -16.50 -2.26
C ALA A 75 3.34 -17.27 -3.14
N GLU A 76 2.08 -16.86 -3.15
CA GLU A 76 1.01 -17.43 -3.99
C GLU A 76 1.06 -16.93 -5.45
N GLY A 77 2.00 -16.04 -5.80
CA GLY A 77 2.13 -15.49 -7.15
C GLY A 77 1.06 -14.48 -7.55
N LYS A 78 0.23 -14.02 -6.61
CA LYS A 78 -0.81 -13.00 -6.84
C LYS A 78 -0.21 -11.62 -7.11
N THR A 79 0.97 -11.35 -6.55
CA THR A 79 1.70 -10.09 -6.73
C THR A 79 3.19 -10.36 -6.94
N ARG A 80 3.84 -9.59 -7.84
CA ARG A 80 5.30 -9.54 -7.94
C ARG A 80 5.86 -8.44 -7.03
N ALA A 81 6.73 -8.82 -6.12
CA ALA A 81 7.39 -7.91 -5.18
C ALA A 81 8.79 -8.44 -4.81
N GLN A 82 9.61 -7.57 -4.21
CA GLN A 82 10.89 -7.94 -3.61
C GLN A 82 10.78 -7.88 -2.07
N PRO A 83 11.63 -8.60 -1.33
CA PRO A 83 11.65 -8.52 0.13
C PRO A 83 11.89 -7.09 0.63
N ILE A 84 11.18 -6.66 1.68
CA ILE A 84 11.35 -5.31 2.27
C ILE A 84 12.78 -5.07 2.77
N ALA A 85 13.46 -6.13 3.19
CA ALA A 85 14.86 -6.10 3.64
C ALA A 85 15.84 -5.52 2.61
N VAL A 86 15.48 -5.49 1.31
CA VAL A 86 16.29 -4.86 0.26
C VAL A 86 16.37 -3.35 0.41
N ILE A 87 15.31 -2.72 0.94
CA ILE A 87 15.23 -1.27 1.11
C ILE A 87 15.23 -0.81 2.57
N GLN A 88 15.00 -1.72 3.52
CA GLN A 88 15.00 -1.41 4.94
C GLN A 88 16.42 -1.21 5.48
N ILE A 89 16.68 -0.03 6.05
CA ILE A 89 18.00 0.33 6.58
C ILE A 89 18.21 -0.18 8.00
N ASP A 90 19.48 -0.31 8.40
CA ASP A 90 19.86 -0.61 9.77
C ASP A 90 19.53 0.57 10.69
N ASN A 91 19.20 0.26 11.95
CA ASN A 91 18.96 1.25 12.97
C ASN A 91 20.29 1.76 13.55
N PRO A 92 20.69 3.01 13.29
CA PRO A 92 21.97 3.54 13.79
C PRO A 92 22.01 3.64 15.32
N ALA A 93 20.86 3.71 15.99
CA ALA A 93 20.77 3.76 17.45
C ALA A 93 20.81 2.36 18.09
N LYS A 94 20.61 1.29 17.30
CA LYS A 94 20.56 -0.10 17.78
C LYS A 94 21.25 -1.05 16.79
N PRO A 95 22.58 -1.25 16.93
CA PRO A 95 23.33 -2.13 16.05
C PRO A 95 22.73 -3.55 15.98
N GLY A 96 22.57 -4.08 14.76
CA GLY A 96 21.97 -5.39 14.52
C GLY A 96 20.44 -5.38 14.36
N GLU A 97 19.77 -4.27 14.67
CA GLU A 97 18.33 -4.08 14.39
C GLU A 97 18.12 -3.27 13.12
N LYS A 98 17.01 -3.54 12.43
CA LYS A 98 16.53 -2.70 11.33
C LYS A 98 15.68 -1.54 11.85
N MET A 99 15.60 -0.45 11.09
CA MET A 99 14.67 0.64 11.40
C MET A 99 13.22 0.14 11.43
N SER A 100 12.43 0.61 12.39
CA SER A 100 11.04 0.17 12.54
C SER A 100 10.19 0.56 11.33
N LEU A 101 9.39 -0.39 10.84
CA LEU A 101 8.40 -0.15 9.78
C LEU A 101 7.06 0.35 10.34
N ALA A 102 6.86 0.34 11.66
CA ALA A 102 5.56 0.62 12.29
C ALA A 102 4.89 1.91 11.80
N PRO A 103 5.59 3.07 11.69
CA PRO A 103 4.94 4.30 11.21
C PRO A 103 4.40 4.21 9.78
N PHE A 104 4.97 3.31 8.96
CA PHE A 104 4.57 3.10 7.57
C PHE A 104 3.46 2.07 7.45
N ILE A 105 3.52 1.03 8.29
CA ILE A 105 2.45 0.03 8.43
C ILE A 105 1.16 0.72 8.89
N GLU A 106 1.21 1.50 9.98
CA GLU A 106 0.04 2.23 10.51
C GLU A 106 -0.60 3.13 9.45
N ARG A 107 0.22 3.88 8.69
CA ARG A 107 -0.28 4.72 7.59
C ARG A 107 -0.92 3.89 6.48
N ALA A 108 -0.32 2.76 6.10
CA ALA A 108 -0.86 1.89 5.06
C ALA A 108 -2.16 1.19 5.52
N GLU A 109 -2.28 0.86 6.81
CA GLU A 109 -3.51 0.31 7.40
C GLU A 109 -4.67 1.32 7.34
N THR A 110 -4.41 2.61 7.61
CA THR A 110 -5.43 3.66 7.44
C THR A 110 -5.98 3.71 6.01
N LEU A 111 -5.15 3.42 4.99
CA LEU A 111 -5.61 3.35 3.60
C LEU A 111 -6.59 2.19 3.37
N CYS A 112 -6.47 1.09 4.12
CA CYS A 112 -7.44 0.00 4.08
C CYS A 112 -8.80 0.43 4.62
N GLU A 113 -8.82 1.27 5.66
CA GLU A 113 -10.06 1.77 6.26
C GLU A 113 -10.79 2.73 5.32
N LEU A 114 -10.04 3.60 4.63
CA LEU A 114 -10.57 4.54 3.64
C LEU A 114 -11.01 3.86 2.33
N SER A 115 -10.66 2.58 2.14
CA SER A 115 -11.01 1.79 0.95
C SER A 115 -12.18 0.81 1.19
N LYS A 116 -12.79 0.84 2.39
CA LYS A 116 -14.03 0.12 2.72
C LYS A 116 -15.25 0.94 2.30
#